data_AF-A0A368YZU8-F1
#
_entry.id   AF-A0A368YZU8-F1
#
_cell.length_a   1.000
_cell.length_b   1.000
_cell.length_c   1.000
_cell.angle_alpha   90.00
_cell.angle_beta   90.00
_cell.angle_gamma   90.00
#
_symmetry.space_group_name_H-M   'P 1'
#
loop_
_entity.id
_entity.type
_entity.pdbx_description
1 polymer ?
#
loop_
_entity_poly.entity_id
_entity_poly.type
_entity_poly.pdbx_seq_one_letter_code
_entity_poly.pdbx_strand_id
1 'polypeptide(L)'
;MTKGQEGNLKYEKLWHNLKGNYSAIISILFIILLITSAVFSKQIAPHDPMSQDLMTRLKPPFWMEGGSLEYPLGTDHLGRDLFSWLIYGARISLVISFLAVVLSGVFGGILGLFAGYYGGLVRSEVLNIKSSQFVEAAKAIGVSDIGVIFKHIAPNVINSLIILATLRTASVVLLESALSFLGLGIQEMPTWGVALANGRHYLNNAWWLATFSGLSIFFTILSVNLVGDWLRDVSDPYLRNL
;
A
#
# COMPACT_ATOMS: atom_id res chain seq x y z
N MET A 1 29.71 -22.34 5.60
CA MET A 1 28.78 -22.13 4.47
C MET A 1 29.19 -20.86 3.76
N THR A 2 29.35 -20.88 2.44
CA THR A 2 29.65 -19.67 1.66
C THR A 2 28.38 -18.79 1.58
N LYS A 3 28.51 -17.46 1.45
CA LYS A 3 27.36 -16.53 1.34
C LYS A 3 26.30 -16.96 0.30
N GLY A 4 26.71 -17.68 -0.76
CA GLY A 4 25.78 -18.23 -1.76
C GLY A 4 24.90 -19.38 -1.26
N GLN A 5 25.38 -20.19 -0.31
CA GLN A 5 24.62 -21.31 0.25
C GLN A 5 23.55 -20.84 1.25
N GLU A 6 23.83 -19.80 2.05
CA GLU A 6 22.83 -19.17 2.93
C GLU A 6 21.73 -18.47 2.13
N GLY A 7 22.07 -17.82 1.01
CA GLY A 7 21.10 -17.22 0.10
C GLY A 7 20.11 -18.24 -0.44
N ASN A 8 20.61 -19.33 -1.07
CA ASN A 8 19.76 -20.39 -1.61
C ASN A 8 18.86 -21.03 -0.55
N LEU A 9 19.37 -21.29 0.65
CA LEU A 9 18.59 -21.86 1.75
C LEU A 9 17.45 -20.93 2.20
N LYS A 10 17.66 -19.61 2.17
CA LYS A 10 16.63 -18.62 2.50
C LYS A 10 15.53 -18.58 1.44
N TYR A 11 15.88 -18.65 0.16
CA TYR A 11 14.90 -18.66 -0.95
C TYR A 11 14.05 -19.94 -0.97
N GLU A 12 14.66 -21.10 -0.75
CA GLU A 12 13.95 -22.39 -0.65
C GLU A 12 12.90 -22.38 0.47
N LYS A 13 13.27 -21.87 1.66
CA LYS A 13 12.34 -21.73 2.79
C LYS A 13 11.22 -20.73 2.49
N LEU A 14 11.52 -19.60 1.86
CA LEU A 14 10.51 -18.62 1.45
C LEU A 14 9.48 -19.25 0.50
N TRP A 15 9.96 -19.98 -0.48
CA TRP A 15 9.12 -20.63 -1.48
C TRP A 15 8.24 -21.73 -0.89
N HIS A 16 8.80 -22.54 0.02
CA HIS A 16 8.04 -23.57 0.74
C HIS A 16 6.91 -22.97 1.59
N ASN A 17 7.19 -21.90 2.34
CA ASN A 17 6.18 -21.19 3.15
C ASN A 17 5.10 -20.53 2.27
N LEU A 18 5.49 -19.98 1.12
CA LEU A 18 4.53 -19.34 0.21
C LEU A 18 3.56 -20.36 -0.39
N LYS A 19 4.06 -21.53 -0.84
CA LYS A 19 3.22 -22.59 -1.42
C LYS A 19 2.14 -23.13 -0.49
N GLY A 20 2.37 -23.08 0.82
CA GLY A 20 1.38 -23.48 1.83
C GLY A 20 0.33 -22.42 2.15
N ASN A 21 0.51 -21.18 1.69
CA ASN A 21 -0.33 -20.04 2.07
C ASN A 21 -1.07 -19.46 0.85
N TYR A 22 -2.27 -19.98 0.58
CA TYR A 22 -3.11 -19.54 -0.53
C TYR A 22 -3.51 -18.06 -0.45
N SER A 23 -3.70 -17.51 0.75
CA SER A 23 -4.08 -16.09 0.90
C SER A 23 -2.93 -15.15 0.52
N ALA A 24 -1.70 -15.49 0.89
CA ALA A 24 -0.49 -14.79 0.44
C ALA A 24 -0.30 -14.85 -1.08
N ILE A 25 -0.53 -16.02 -1.70
CA ILE A 25 -0.40 -16.16 -3.16
C ILE A 25 -1.45 -15.30 -3.88
N ILE A 26 -2.72 -15.41 -3.51
CA ILE A 26 -3.82 -14.67 -4.16
C ILE A 26 -3.60 -13.16 -4.04
N SER A 27 -3.21 -12.69 -2.86
CA SER A 27 -2.94 -11.27 -2.63
C SER A 27 -1.73 -10.75 -3.42
N ILE A 28 -0.63 -11.53 -3.50
CA ILE A 28 0.53 -11.17 -4.33
C ILE A 28 0.14 -11.11 -5.81
N LEU A 29 -0.60 -12.09 -6.31
CA LEU A 29 -1.09 -12.08 -7.70
C LEU A 29 -1.98 -10.88 -7.97
N PHE A 30 -2.85 -10.51 -7.04
CA PHE A 30 -3.70 -9.33 -7.16
C PHE A 30 -2.90 -8.03 -7.15
N ILE A 31 -1.88 -7.90 -6.29
CA ILE A 31 -0.97 -6.74 -6.29
C ILE A 31 -0.20 -6.65 -7.60
N ILE A 32 0.29 -7.77 -8.13
CA ILE A 32 0.96 -7.81 -9.45
C ILE A 32 0.00 -7.34 -10.54
N LEU A 33 -1.24 -7.81 -10.52
CA LEU A 33 -2.28 -7.37 -11.46
C LEU A 33 -2.53 -5.86 -11.35
N LEU A 34 -2.64 -5.31 -10.14
CA LEU A 34 -2.81 -3.87 -9.90
C LEU A 34 -1.61 -3.04 -10.36
N ILE A 35 -0.39 -3.49 -10.09
CA ILE A 35 0.82 -2.79 -10.54
C ILE A 35 0.88 -2.82 -12.07
N THR A 36 0.56 -3.96 -12.67
CA THR A 36 0.54 -4.12 -14.13
C THR A 36 -0.52 -3.19 -14.74
N SER A 37 -1.74 -3.15 -14.19
CA SER A 37 -2.78 -2.25 -14.68
C SER A 37 -2.39 -0.77 -14.52
N ALA A 38 -1.75 -0.41 -13.41
CA ALA A 38 -1.25 0.94 -13.16
C ALA A 38 -0.14 1.36 -14.15
N VAL A 39 0.84 0.48 -14.40
CA VAL A 39 1.98 0.75 -15.28
C VAL A 39 1.53 0.81 -16.75
N PHE A 40 0.69 -0.12 -17.18
CA PHE A 40 0.16 -0.18 -18.54
C PHE A 40 -1.16 0.58 -18.71
N SER A 41 -1.45 1.53 -17.80
CA SER A 41 -2.68 2.32 -17.81
C SER A 41 -2.95 3.00 -19.15
N LYS A 42 -1.91 3.55 -19.80
CA LYS A 42 -2.01 4.21 -21.10
C LYS A 42 -2.42 3.27 -22.24
N GLN A 43 -2.09 1.99 -22.15
CA GLN A 43 -2.40 0.99 -23.18
C GLN A 43 -3.73 0.27 -22.91
N ILE A 44 -4.12 0.16 -21.64
CA ILE A 44 -5.32 -0.57 -21.22
C ILE A 44 -6.56 0.33 -21.24
N ALA A 45 -6.42 1.61 -20.88
CA ALA A 45 -7.55 2.53 -20.81
C ALA A 45 -8.06 2.89 -22.22
N PRO A 46 -9.36 2.68 -22.51
CA PRO A 46 -9.96 3.06 -23.78
C PRO A 46 -9.96 4.57 -24.02
N HIS A 47 -10.12 5.37 -22.97
CA HIS A 47 -10.32 6.83 -23.04
C HIS A 47 -9.40 7.58 -22.07
N ASP A 48 -9.21 8.87 -22.30
CA ASP A 48 -8.56 9.75 -21.32
C ASP A 48 -9.50 9.96 -20.12
N PRO A 49 -9.12 9.58 -18.88
CA PRO A 49 -9.98 9.76 -17.70
C PRO A 49 -10.32 11.22 -17.41
N MET A 50 -9.56 12.18 -17.95
CA MET A 50 -9.82 13.62 -17.76
C MET A 50 -10.71 14.22 -18.85
N SER A 51 -10.95 13.50 -19.95
CA SER A 51 -11.86 13.95 -21.00
C SER A 51 -13.31 13.91 -20.51
N GLN A 52 -14.02 15.03 -20.64
CA GLN A 52 -15.39 15.19 -20.17
C GLN A 52 -16.34 15.32 -21.36
N ASP A 53 -17.41 14.54 -21.35
CA ASP A 53 -18.47 14.63 -22.35
C ASP A 53 -19.86 14.52 -21.69
N LEU A 54 -20.52 15.66 -21.51
CA LEU A 54 -21.83 15.69 -20.85
C LEU A 54 -22.92 14.92 -21.61
N MET A 55 -22.75 14.68 -22.91
CA MET A 55 -23.70 13.91 -23.71
C MET A 55 -23.70 12.43 -23.34
N THR A 56 -22.62 11.95 -22.75
CA THR A 56 -22.47 10.54 -22.33
C THR A 56 -22.61 10.37 -20.82
N ARG A 57 -23.13 11.37 -20.10
CA ARG A 57 -23.28 11.36 -18.65
C ARG A 57 -24.13 10.18 -18.14
N LEU A 58 -23.64 9.52 -17.08
CA LEU A 58 -24.32 8.45 -16.35
C LEU A 58 -24.83 7.30 -17.24
N LYS A 59 -24.09 6.97 -18.31
CA LYS A 59 -24.35 5.77 -19.11
C LYS A 59 -24.10 4.54 -18.24
N PRO A 60 -25.00 3.56 -18.27
CA PRO A 60 -24.83 2.35 -17.49
C PRO A 60 -23.75 1.44 -18.10
N PRO A 61 -23.25 0.46 -17.33
CA PRO A 61 -22.26 -0.49 -17.81
C PRO A 61 -22.82 -1.37 -18.94
N PHE A 62 -21.93 -2.00 -19.71
CA PHE A 62 -22.32 -2.72 -20.94
C PHE A 62 -23.38 -3.82 -20.73
N TRP A 63 -23.48 -4.39 -19.52
CA TRP A 63 -24.41 -5.47 -19.19
C TRP A 63 -25.80 -5.00 -18.76
N MET A 64 -26.01 -3.68 -18.63
CA MET A 64 -27.31 -3.09 -18.29
C MET A 64 -27.97 -2.49 -19.53
N GLU A 65 -29.30 -2.31 -19.45
CA GLU A 65 -30.06 -1.67 -20.51
C GLU A 65 -29.57 -0.24 -20.77
N GLY A 66 -29.27 0.10 -22.02
CA GLY A 66 -28.67 1.38 -22.40
C GLY A 66 -27.14 1.46 -22.27
N GLY A 67 -26.47 0.34 -21.94
CA GLY A 67 -25.01 0.24 -21.87
C GLY A 67 -24.33 0.09 -23.22
N SER A 68 -23.03 0.43 -23.28
CA SER A 68 -22.19 0.29 -24.49
C SER A 68 -20.85 -0.35 -24.14
N LEU A 69 -20.29 -1.14 -25.08
CA LEU A 69 -18.93 -1.67 -24.97
C LEU A 69 -17.85 -0.57 -25.07
N GLU A 70 -18.21 0.60 -25.59
CA GLU A 70 -17.33 1.78 -25.61
C GLU A 70 -17.03 2.30 -24.20
N TYR A 71 -17.95 2.10 -23.27
CA TYR A 71 -17.82 2.45 -21.85
C TYR A 71 -18.11 1.21 -21.00
N PRO A 72 -17.14 0.28 -20.86
CA PRO A 72 -17.38 -1.04 -20.28
C PRO A 72 -18.02 -0.99 -18.89
N LEU A 73 -17.54 -0.09 -18.03
CA LEU A 73 -18.06 0.10 -16.67
C LEU A 73 -19.03 1.28 -16.55
N GLY A 74 -19.47 1.83 -17.69
CA GLY A 74 -20.29 3.03 -17.74
C GLY A 74 -19.50 4.31 -17.54
N THR A 75 -20.22 5.43 -17.45
CA THR A 75 -19.65 6.77 -17.29
C THR A 75 -20.15 7.44 -16.02
N ASP A 76 -19.44 8.48 -15.59
CA ASP A 76 -19.80 9.25 -14.41
C ASP A 76 -20.68 10.48 -14.73
N HIS A 77 -20.89 11.33 -13.72
CA HIS A 77 -21.68 12.55 -13.82
C HIS A 77 -21.10 13.64 -14.73
N LEU A 78 -19.84 13.51 -15.15
CA LEU A 78 -19.16 14.37 -16.13
C LEU A 78 -18.96 13.65 -17.48
N GLY A 79 -19.50 12.44 -17.62
CA GLY A 79 -19.37 11.61 -18.82
C GLY A 79 -18.00 10.98 -19.00
N ARG A 80 -17.22 10.89 -17.94
CA ARG A 80 -15.88 10.29 -17.96
C ARG A 80 -16.01 8.78 -17.87
N ASP A 81 -15.18 8.04 -18.60
CA ASP A 81 -15.18 6.58 -18.59
C ASP A 81 -14.72 6.04 -17.23
N LEU A 82 -15.60 5.29 -16.54
CA LEU A 82 -15.29 4.71 -15.24
C LEU A 82 -14.16 3.68 -15.32
N PHE A 83 -14.08 2.91 -16.41
CA PHE A 83 -13.04 1.89 -16.54
C PHE A 83 -11.65 2.53 -16.63
N SER A 84 -11.49 3.50 -17.53
CA SER A 84 -10.27 4.31 -17.62
C SER A 84 -9.95 5.00 -16.29
N TRP A 85 -10.96 5.53 -15.60
CA TRP A 85 -10.79 6.15 -14.29
C TRP A 85 -10.22 5.18 -13.25
N LEU A 86 -10.74 3.95 -13.15
CA LEU A 86 -10.27 2.97 -12.18
C LEU A 86 -8.82 2.53 -12.45
N ILE A 87 -8.44 2.38 -13.72
CA ILE A 87 -7.10 1.97 -14.12
C ILE A 87 -6.06 3.08 -13.83
N TYR A 88 -6.38 4.33 -14.21
CA TYR A 88 -5.52 5.47 -13.86
C TYR A 88 -5.52 5.75 -12.35
N GLY A 89 -6.65 5.52 -11.69
CA GLY A 89 -6.78 5.63 -10.24
C GLY A 89 -5.90 4.65 -9.49
N ALA A 90 -5.76 3.42 -10.00
CA ALA A 90 -4.81 2.45 -9.45
C ALA A 90 -3.40 3.04 -9.40
N ARG A 91 -2.96 3.64 -10.50
CA ARG A 91 -1.63 4.27 -10.58
C ARG A 91 -1.46 5.41 -9.58
N ILE A 92 -2.39 6.35 -9.56
CA ILE A 92 -2.26 7.55 -8.72
C ILE A 92 -2.41 7.20 -7.23
N SER A 93 -3.39 6.38 -6.86
CA SER A 93 -3.60 5.95 -5.47
C SER A 93 -2.42 5.12 -4.94
N LEU A 94 -1.82 4.25 -5.77
CA LEU A 94 -0.61 3.51 -5.38
C LEU A 94 0.59 4.44 -5.18
N VAL A 95 0.79 5.44 -6.05
CA VAL A 95 1.87 6.42 -5.90
C VAL A 95 1.70 7.25 -4.63
N ILE A 96 0.49 7.78 -4.37
CA ILE A 96 0.20 8.55 -3.15
C ILE A 96 0.48 7.70 -1.92
N SER A 97 -0.01 6.46 -1.91
CA SER A 97 0.15 5.56 -0.78
C SER A 97 1.61 5.20 -0.53
N PHE A 98 2.36 4.90 -1.59
CA PHE A 98 3.78 4.63 -1.51
C PHE A 98 4.57 5.84 -0.97
N LEU A 99 4.34 7.03 -1.52
CA LEU A 99 5.02 8.25 -1.08
C LEU A 99 4.70 8.57 0.38
N ALA A 100 3.44 8.49 0.78
CA ALA A 100 3.04 8.74 2.17
C ALA A 100 3.66 7.72 3.15
N VAL A 101 3.75 6.44 2.77
CA VAL A 101 4.39 5.40 3.60
C VAL A 101 5.89 5.62 3.70
N VAL A 102 6.57 5.94 2.60
CA VAL A 102 8.01 6.24 2.60
C VAL A 102 8.31 7.46 3.46
N LEU A 103 7.59 8.55 3.26
CA LEU A 103 7.76 9.78 4.04
C LEU A 103 7.45 9.52 5.52
N SER A 104 6.32 8.88 5.83
CA SER A 104 5.97 8.52 7.20
C SER A 104 6.99 7.57 7.83
N GLY A 105 7.56 6.65 7.07
CA GLY A 105 8.57 5.69 7.53
C GLY A 105 9.91 6.37 7.81
N VAL A 106 10.34 7.29 6.95
CA VAL A 106 11.59 8.05 7.15
C VAL A 106 11.45 9.01 8.33
N PHE A 107 10.45 9.90 8.32
CA PHE A 107 10.28 10.88 9.39
C PHE A 107 9.87 10.22 10.70
N GLY A 108 8.89 9.32 10.66
CA GLY A 108 8.44 8.59 11.85
C GLY A 108 9.51 7.63 12.38
N GLY A 109 10.31 7.02 11.50
CA GLY A 109 11.45 6.18 11.89
C GLY A 109 12.55 6.99 12.57
N ILE A 110 12.95 8.13 12.00
CA ILE A 110 13.93 9.02 12.63
C ILE A 110 13.40 9.50 13.99
N LEU A 111 12.21 10.11 14.03
CA LEU A 111 11.65 10.60 15.30
C LEU A 111 11.48 9.47 16.32
N GLY A 112 11.05 8.29 15.89
CA GLY A 112 10.90 7.12 16.75
C GLY A 112 12.23 6.58 17.29
N LEU A 113 13.29 6.56 16.46
CA LEU A 113 14.64 6.18 16.88
C LEU A 113 15.19 7.15 17.92
N PHE A 114 15.05 8.46 17.69
CA PHE A 114 15.47 9.48 18.65
C PHE A 114 14.66 9.40 19.93
N ALA A 115 13.33 9.30 19.85
CA ALA A 115 12.47 9.17 21.02
C ALA A 115 12.82 7.91 21.84
N GLY A 116 12.95 6.75 21.20
CA GLY A 116 13.33 5.51 21.89
C GLY A 116 14.74 5.55 22.48
N TYR A 117 15.69 6.22 21.81
CA TYR A 117 17.05 6.37 22.30
C TYR A 117 17.15 7.27 23.54
N TYR A 118 16.46 8.41 23.55
CA TYR A 118 16.51 9.39 24.64
C TYR A 118 15.49 9.14 25.78
N GLY A 119 14.81 8.00 25.80
CA GLY A 119 14.00 7.55 26.95
C GLY A 119 12.48 7.66 26.78
N GLY A 120 11.98 7.80 25.55
CA GLY A 120 10.55 7.74 25.24
C GLY A 120 9.98 6.32 25.27
N LEU A 121 8.65 6.22 25.38
CA LEU A 121 7.84 4.98 25.44
C LEU A 121 7.87 4.14 24.14
N VAL A 122 8.79 4.41 23.21
CA VAL A 122 8.74 3.89 21.84
C VAL A 122 9.57 2.61 21.71
N ARG A 123 8.85 1.49 21.67
CA ARG A 123 9.21 0.14 21.18
C ARG A 123 10.35 -0.58 21.93
N SER A 124 10.03 -1.73 22.52
CA SER A 124 10.98 -2.53 23.32
C SER A 124 12.22 -2.98 22.54
N GLU A 125 12.12 -3.10 21.20
CA GLU A 125 13.24 -3.39 20.30
C GLU A 125 14.37 -2.36 20.39
N VAL A 126 14.04 -1.06 20.40
CA VAL A 126 15.04 0.01 20.51
C VAL A 126 15.65 0.02 21.91
N LEU A 127 14.83 -0.23 22.94
CA LEU A 127 15.28 -0.32 24.33
C LEU A 127 16.22 -1.52 24.55
N ASN A 128 15.88 -2.70 24.01
CA ASN A 128 16.70 -3.92 24.08
C ASN A 128 18.06 -3.73 23.39
N ILE A 129 18.07 -3.09 22.22
CA ILE A 129 19.30 -2.80 21.49
C ILE A 129 20.13 -1.76 22.24
N LYS A 130 19.50 -0.71 22.79
CA LYS A 130 20.18 0.31 23.59
C LYS A 130 20.85 -0.27 24.83
N SER A 131 20.22 -1.21 25.52
CA SER A 131 20.77 -1.89 26.71
C SER A 131 21.75 -3.02 26.38
N SER A 132 22.10 -3.20 25.11
CA SER A 132 23.02 -4.25 24.71
C SER A 132 24.48 -3.85 24.96
N GLN A 133 25.29 -4.79 25.42
CA GLN A 133 26.70 -4.59 25.81
C GLN A 133 27.56 -3.97 24.69
N PHE A 134 27.20 -4.15 23.42
CA PHE A 134 27.92 -3.55 22.29
C PHE A 134 27.67 -2.04 22.16
N VAL A 135 26.53 -1.51 22.60
CA VAL A 135 26.26 -0.06 22.60
C VAL A 135 27.09 0.62 23.67
N GLU A 136 27.18 0.02 24.85
CA GLU A 136 28.03 0.50 25.94
C GLU A 136 29.51 0.47 25.55
N ALA A 137 29.97 -0.61 24.92
CA ALA A 137 31.33 -0.70 24.40
C ALA A 137 31.61 0.34 23.29
N ALA A 138 30.67 0.57 22.36
CA ALA A 138 30.82 1.58 21.32
C ALA A 138 30.93 3.01 21.90
N LYS A 139 30.15 3.31 22.95
CA LYS A 139 30.26 4.58 23.67
C LYS A 139 31.59 4.72 24.42
N ALA A 140 32.07 3.64 25.05
CA ALA A 140 33.36 3.63 25.73
C ALA A 140 34.54 3.90 24.77
N ILE A 141 34.40 3.55 23.49
CA ILE A 141 35.38 3.82 22.41
C ILE A 141 35.21 5.23 21.81
N GLY A 142 34.21 6.02 22.27
CA GLY A 142 34.02 7.42 21.86
C GLY A 142 33.11 7.64 20.65
N VAL A 143 32.30 6.65 20.27
CA VAL A 143 31.33 6.81 19.17
C VAL A 143 30.20 7.76 19.58
N SER A 144 29.86 8.71 18.71
CA SER A 144 28.75 9.66 18.94
C SER A 144 27.39 8.95 18.97
N ASP A 145 26.44 9.49 19.73
CA ASP A 145 25.07 8.94 19.84
C ASP A 145 24.39 8.77 18.48
N ILE A 146 24.61 9.72 17.55
CA ILE A 146 24.12 9.64 16.16
C ILE A 146 24.78 8.46 15.42
N GLY A 147 26.09 8.26 15.61
CA GLY A 147 26.81 7.12 15.06
C GLY A 147 26.26 5.80 15.59
N VAL A 148 25.94 5.72 16.88
CA VAL A 148 25.30 4.55 17.50
C VAL A 148 23.92 4.28 16.88
N ILE A 149 23.07 5.31 16.78
CA ILE A 149 21.72 5.17 16.22
C ILE A 149 21.76 4.65 14.79
N PHE A 150 22.50 5.30 13.89
CA PHE A 150 22.45 4.93 12.46
C PHE A 150 23.27 3.69 12.11
N LYS A 151 24.36 3.40 12.83
CA LYS A 151 25.23 2.26 12.53
C LYS A 151 24.82 0.98 13.24
N HIS A 152 24.20 1.09 14.42
CA HIS A 152 23.91 -0.07 15.26
C HIS A 152 22.42 -0.26 15.56
N ILE A 153 21.61 0.80 15.68
CA ILE A 153 20.18 0.65 16.01
C ILE A 153 19.32 0.57 14.75
N ALA A 154 19.47 1.52 13.82
CA ALA A 154 18.67 1.61 12.62
C ALA A 154 18.69 0.32 11.78
N PRO A 155 19.85 -0.32 11.48
CA PRO A 155 19.88 -1.53 10.67
C PRO A 155 19.12 -2.71 11.29
N ASN A 156 19.06 -2.76 12.62
CA ASN A 156 18.38 -3.84 13.35
C ASN A 156 16.86 -3.67 13.41
N VAL A 157 16.35 -2.44 13.25
CA VAL A 157 14.89 -2.18 13.24
C VAL A 157 14.31 -2.07 11.84
N ILE A 158 15.13 -2.04 10.77
CA ILE A 158 14.65 -1.93 9.38
C ILE A 158 13.66 -3.05 9.03
N ASN A 159 13.90 -4.30 9.45
CA ASN A 159 12.99 -5.41 9.18
C ASN A 159 11.60 -5.15 9.79
N SER A 160 11.56 -4.71 11.04
CA SER A 160 10.33 -4.35 11.74
C SER A 160 9.66 -3.13 11.10
N LEU A 161 10.43 -2.15 10.61
CA LEU A 161 9.89 -1.00 9.88
C LEU A 161 9.27 -1.40 8.54
N ILE A 162 9.85 -2.36 7.81
CA ILE A 162 9.29 -2.86 6.54
C ILE A 162 7.93 -3.51 6.79
N ILE A 163 7.80 -4.37 7.81
CA ILE A 163 6.53 -5.01 8.17
C ILE A 163 5.47 -3.96 8.52
N LEU A 164 5.83 -2.98 9.35
CA LEU A 164 4.91 -1.89 9.71
C LEU A 164 4.53 -1.02 8.51
N ALA A 165 5.45 -0.76 7.60
CA ALA A 165 5.20 0.03 6.40
C ALA A 165 4.13 -0.64 5.53
N THR A 166 4.22 -1.96 5.35
CA THR A 166 3.20 -2.72 4.62
C THR A 166 1.83 -2.61 5.30
N LEU A 167 1.76 -2.81 6.62
CA LEU A 167 0.49 -2.68 7.36
C LEU A 167 -0.07 -1.25 7.35
N ARG A 168 0.79 -0.23 7.41
CA ARG A 168 0.38 1.18 7.33
C ARG A 168 -0.11 1.59 5.95
N THR A 169 0.33 0.91 4.89
CA THR A 169 -0.10 1.21 3.53
C THR A 169 -1.61 1.11 3.40
N ALA A 170 -2.25 0.10 3.99
CA ALA A 170 -3.70 -0.04 4.04
C ALA A 170 -4.38 1.17 4.71
N SER A 171 -3.84 1.64 5.84
CA SER A 171 -4.36 2.83 6.53
C SER A 171 -4.24 4.10 5.68
N VAL A 172 -3.15 4.25 4.92
CA VAL A 172 -2.94 5.40 4.05
C VAL A 172 -3.93 5.42 2.88
N VAL A 173 -4.17 4.27 2.23
CA VAL A 173 -5.19 4.14 1.17
C VAL A 173 -6.57 4.53 1.71
N LEU A 174 -6.92 4.05 2.91
CA LEU A 174 -8.18 4.40 3.58
C LEU A 174 -8.27 5.89 3.89
N LEU A 175 -7.20 6.49 4.41
CA LEU A 175 -7.17 7.91 4.74
C LEU A 175 -7.28 8.78 3.49
N GLU A 176 -6.56 8.48 2.41
CA GLU A 176 -6.72 9.19 1.13
C GLU A 176 -8.17 9.10 0.63
N SER A 177 -8.73 7.89 0.64
CA SER A 177 -10.10 7.66 0.21
C SER A 177 -11.11 8.41 1.08
N ALA A 178 -10.91 8.43 2.40
CA ALA A 178 -11.76 9.15 3.33
C ALA A 178 -11.67 10.67 3.14
N LEU A 179 -10.46 11.22 2.97
CA LEU A 179 -10.26 12.64 2.71
C LEU A 179 -10.92 13.06 1.39
N SER A 180 -10.75 12.28 0.34
CA SER A 180 -11.40 12.51 -0.96
C SER A 180 -12.92 12.42 -0.84
N PHE A 181 -13.45 11.43 -0.10
CA PHE A 181 -14.88 11.27 0.17
C PHE A 181 -15.50 12.45 0.93
N LEU A 182 -14.77 12.99 1.91
CA LEU A 182 -15.16 14.17 2.69
C LEU A 182 -15.02 15.50 1.92
N GLY A 183 -14.44 15.49 0.72
CA GLY A 183 -14.21 16.71 -0.06
C GLY A 183 -12.92 17.45 0.27
N LEU A 184 -12.05 16.90 1.14
CA LEU A 184 -10.81 17.52 1.61
C LEU A 184 -9.58 17.14 0.77
N GLY A 185 -9.71 16.14 -0.11
CA GLY A 185 -8.67 15.70 -1.03
C GLY A 185 -8.63 16.49 -2.35
N ILE A 186 -7.70 16.10 -3.23
CA ILE A 186 -7.56 16.69 -4.58
C ILE A 186 -8.65 16.08 -5.49
N GLN A 187 -9.70 16.86 -5.77
CA GLN A 187 -10.92 16.36 -6.44
C GLN A 187 -10.79 16.15 -7.96
N GLU A 188 -9.80 16.76 -8.60
CA GLU A 188 -9.66 16.69 -10.07
C GLU A 188 -8.84 15.47 -10.53
N MET A 189 -8.17 14.79 -9.62
CA MET A 189 -7.28 13.68 -9.97
C MET A 189 -8.02 12.34 -10.10
N PRO A 190 -7.50 11.44 -10.95
CA PRO A 190 -7.71 10.01 -11.06
C PRO A 190 -8.24 9.12 -9.95
N THR A 191 -8.30 9.53 -8.69
CA THR A 191 -8.18 8.58 -7.56
C THR A 191 -9.45 7.79 -7.33
N TRP A 192 -9.30 6.60 -6.75
CA TRP A 192 -10.45 5.78 -6.33
C TRP A 192 -11.26 6.46 -5.23
N GLY A 193 -10.61 7.20 -4.33
CA GLY A 193 -11.28 8.01 -3.32
C GLY A 193 -12.23 9.05 -3.95
N VAL A 194 -11.76 9.77 -4.96
CA VAL A 194 -12.57 10.74 -5.72
C VAL A 194 -13.69 10.05 -6.49
N ALA A 195 -13.41 8.90 -7.14
CA ALA A 195 -14.44 8.14 -7.85
C ALA A 195 -15.58 7.69 -6.93
N LEU A 196 -15.23 7.16 -5.75
CA LEU A 196 -16.18 6.79 -4.71
C LEU A 196 -16.96 8.01 -4.19
N ALA A 197 -16.26 9.13 -3.96
CA ALA A 197 -16.86 10.39 -3.55
C ALA A 197 -17.90 10.86 -4.57
N ASN A 198 -17.60 10.81 -5.86
CA ASN A 198 -18.50 11.24 -6.92
C ASN A 198 -19.72 10.33 -7.03
N GLY A 199 -19.53 9.01 -6.90
CA GLY A 199 -20.61 8.02 -6.96
C GLY A 199 -21.65 8.14 -5.83
N ARG A 200 -21.29 8.71 -4.67
CA ARG A 200 -22.16 8.78 -3.49
C ARG A 200 -23.50 9.49 -3.74
N HIS A 201 -23.50 10.49 -4.63
CA HIS A 201 -24.69 11.28 -4.97
C HIS A 201 -25.62 10.57 -5.96
N TYR A 202 -25.14 9.50 -6.59
CA TYR A 202 -25.84 8.82 -7.67
C TYR A 202 -26.17 7.37 -7.34
N LEU A 203 -26.17 6.97 -6.07
CA LEU A 203 -26.43 5.58 -5.67
C LEU A 203 -27.74 5.01 -6.23
N ASN A 204 -28.78 5.83 -6.37
CA ASN A 204 -30.07 5.37 -6.90
C ASN A 204 -30.06 5.14 -8.42
N ASN A 205 -29.24 5.89 -9.17
CA ASN A 205 -29.26 5.92 -10.64
C ASN A 205 -28.02 5.29 -11.29
N ALA A 206 -26.90 5.29 -10.58
CA ALA A 206 -25.58 4.85 -11.03
C ALA A 206 -24.76 4.27 -9.88
N TRP A 207 -25.32 3.27 -9.20
CA TRP A 207 -24.71 2.57 -8.07
C TRP A 207 -23.31 2.00 -8.40
N TRP A 208 -23.09 1.59 -9.65
CA TRP A 208 -21.83 1.01 -10.12
C TRP A 208 -20.62 1.92 -9.90
N LEU A 209 -20.80 3.25 -9.96
CA LEU A 209 -19.75 4.24 -9.70
C LEU A 209 -19.14 4.06 -8.31
N ALA A 210 -20.01 3.97 -7.29
CA ALA A 210 -19.57 3.79 -5.92
C ALA A 210 -19.07 2.36 -5.67
N THR A 211 -19.77 1.35 -6.20
CA THR A 211 -19.43 -0.05 -5.96
C THR A 211 -18.08 -0.44 -6.55
N PHE A 212 -17.79 -0.12 -7.82
CA PHE A 212 -16.50 -0.50 -8.41
C PHE A 212 -15.32 0.25 -7.78
N SER A 213 -15.52 1.52 -7.44
CA SER A 213 -14.51 2.30 -6.72
C SER A 213 -14.25 1.71 -5.32
N GLY A 214 -15.32 1.37 -4.59
CA GLY A 214 -15.24 0.72 -3.28
C GLY A 214 -14.58 -0.65 -3.32
N LEU A 215 -14.90 -1.49 -4.31
CA LEU A 215 -14.27 -2.80 -4.50
C LEU A 215 -12.77 -2.67 -4.80
N SER A 216 -12.37 -1.68 -5.61
CA SER A 216 -10.96 -1.42 -5.92
C SER A 216 -10.17 -1.09 -4.64
N ILE A 217 -10.73 -0.22 -3.79
CA ILE A 217 -10.16 0.11 -2.48
C ILE A 217 -10.11 -1.12 -1.57
N PHE A 218 -11.23 -1.85 -1.45
CA PHE A 218 -11.37 -3.02 -0.59
C PHE A 218 -10.33 -4.11 -0.92
N PHE A 219 -10.27 -4.55 -2.18
CA PHE A 219 -9.36 -5.61 -2.58
C PHE A 219 -7.89 -5.20 -2.48
N THR A 220 -7.59 -3.91 -2.69
CA THR A 220 -6.24 -3.38 -2.48
C THR A 220 -5.83 -3.48 -1.03
N ILE A 221 -6.68 -2.99 -0.11
CA ILE A 221 -6.42 -3.04 1.34
C ILE A 221 -6.28 -4.48 1.81
N LEU A 222 -7.21 -5.34 1.40
CA LEU A 222 -7.18 -6.76 1.75
C LEU A 222 -5.88 -7.42 1.28
N SER A 223 -5.47 -7.16 0.04
CA SER A 223 -4.25 -7.76 -0.50
C SER A 223 -2.99 -7.24 0.20
N VAL A 224 -2.91 -5.93 0.47
CA VAL A 224 -1.78 -5.33 1.18
C VAL A 224 -1.67 -5.86 2.61
N ASN A 225 -2.80 -5.99 3.33
CA ASN A 225 -2.81 -6.54 4.69
C ASN A 225 -2.36 -8.00 4.71
N LEU A 226 -2.91 -8.83 3.81
CA LEU A 226 -2.54 -10.26 3.72
C LEU A 226 -1.06 -10.45 3.41
N VAL A 227 -0.49 -9.64 2.52
CA VAL A 227 0.96 -9.65 2.26
C VAL A 227 1.75 -9.17 3.47
N GLY A 228 1.27 -8.15 4.18
CA GLY A 228 1.88 -7.66 5.41
C GLY A 228 1.94 -8.71 6.51
N ASP A 229 0.84 -9.44 6.72
CA ASP A 229 0.76 -10.52 7.69
C ASP A 229 1.67 -11.68 7.29
N TRP A 230 1.67 -12.10 6.03
CA TRP A 230 2.61 -13.11 5.54
C TRP A 230 4.08 -12.70 5.72
N LEU A 231 4.42 -11.45 5.39
CA LEU A 231 5.77 -10.91 5.61
C LEU A 231 6.15 -10.91 7.10
N ARG A 232 5.20 -10.59 7.98
CA ARG A 232 5.40 -10.64 9.43
C ARG A 232 5.72 -12.05 9.88
N ASP A 233 4.89 -13.02 9.48
CA ASP A 233 4.99 -14.40 9.92
C ASP A 233 6.30 -15.06 9.44
N VAL A 234 6.75 -14.75 8.21
CA VAL A 234 8.03 -15.26 7.69
C VAL A 234 9.25 -14.58 8.32
N SER A 235 9.08 -13.35 8.82
CA SER A 235 10.15 -12.58 9.45
C SER A 235 10.29 -12.86 10.95
N ASP A 236 9.25 -13.41 11.59
CA ASP A 236 9.26 -13.75 13.01
C ASP A 236 10.22 -14.95 13.28
N PRO A 237 11.30 -14.75 14.07
CA PRO A 237 12.23 -15.82 14.42
C PRO A 237 11.61 -16.92 15.31
N TYR A 238 10.53 -16.64 16.04
CA TYR A 238 9.95 -17.59 17.01
C TYR A 238 9.19 -18.74 16.34
N LEU A 239 8.64 -18.54 15.14
CA LEU A 239 7.96 -19.58 14.37
C LEU A 239 8.92 -20.58 13.71
N ARG A 240 10.25 -20.41 13.84
CA ARG A 240 11.25 -21.36 13.31
C ARG A 240 11.50 -22.59 14.20
N ASN A 241 10.99 -22.61 15.43
CA ASN A 241 11.30 -23.62 16.44
C ASN A 241 10.10 -24.46 16.91
N LEU A 242 8.98 -24.42 16.18
CA LEU A 242 7.84 -25.33 16.34
C LEU A 242 7.77 -26.24 15.11
#